data_AF-A0A5J4NRF4-F1
#
_entry.id   AF-A0A5J4NRF4-F1
#
_cell.length_a   1.000
_cell.length_b   1.000
_cell.length_c   1.000
_cell.angle_alpha   90.00
_cell.angle_beta   90.00
_cell.angle_gamma   90.00
#
_symmetry.space_group_name_H-M   'P 1'
#
loop_
_entity.id
_entity.type
_entity.pdbx_description
1 polymer ?
#
loop_
_entity_poly.entity_id
_entity_poly.type
_entity_poly.pdbx_seq_one_letter_code
_entity_poly.pdbx_strand_id
1 'polypeptide(L)'
;MNISRSHVVSHCFNDGVCRLFRIRNDTLPLKCLKCACPEEWAGRRCEKRVSFPKDYVIQTSDSNVALIIIVFFLTAAVIGLVIYAIYMHSTVRKFFVNMDPRTGAPIDTRQTVAREDSGAYAMCGPYLEADAASRQPSSL
;
A
#
# COMPACT_ATOMS: atom_id res chain seq x y z
N MET A 1 -0.39 -6.86 -50.35
CA MET A 1 -0.28 -8.32 -50.60
C MET A 1 -1.63 -8.97 -50.34
N ASN A 2 -2.32 -9.40 -51.39
CA ASN A 2 -3.61 -10.08 -51.29
C ASN A 2 -3.36 -11.56 -50.99
N ILE A 3 -3.47 -11.96 -49.72
CA ILE A 3 -3.36 -13.36 -49.33
C ILE A 3 -4.62 -14.06 -49.82
N SER A 4 -4.48 -14.89 -50.85
CA SER A 4 -5.57 -15.68 -51.41
C SER A 4 -6.25 -16.49 -50.29
N ARG A 5 -7.56 -16.32 -50.12
CA ARG A 5 -8.36 -16.99 -49.08
C ARG A 5 -8.21 -18.52 -49.11
N SER A 6 -7.77 -19.12 -50.22
CA SER A 6 -7.54 -20.56 -50.33
C SER A 6 -6.32 -21.05 -49.55
N HIS A 7 -5.23 -20.26 -49.46
CA HIS A 7 -4.05 -20.61 -48.64
C HIS A 7 -4.35 -20.52 -47.14
N VAL A 8 -5.28 -19.65 -46.78
CA VAL A 8 -5.72 -19.49 -45.41
C VAL A 8 -6.49 -20.72 -44.93
N VAL A 9 -7.03 -21.61 -45.78
CA VAL A 9 -7.94 -22.69 -45.31
C VAL A 9 -7.19 -23.97 -44.88
N SER A 10 -5.93 -24.15 -45.24
CA SER A 10 -5.20 -25.41 -45.05
C SER A 10 -4.28 -25.48 -43.84
N HIS A 11 -4.04 -24.37 -43.13
CA HIS A 11 -3.03 -24.28 -42.07
C HIS A 11 -3.63 -24.28 -40.65
N CYS A 12 -2.91 -24.82 -39.68
CA CYS A 12 -3.20 -24.62 -38.27
C CYS A 12 -2.52 -23.33 -37.81
N PHE A 13 -3.17 -22.53 -36.95
CA PHE A 13 -2.59 -21.31 -36.39
C PHE A 13 -1.90 -21.59 -35.05
N ASN A 14 -1.13 -20.61 -34.55
CA ASN A 14 -0.56 -20.59 -33.20
C ASN A 14 0.14 -21.91 -32.83
N ASP A 15 1.08 -22.33 -33.67
CA ASP A 15 1.88 -23.56 -33.51
C ASP A 15 1.07 -24.86 -33.46
N GLY A 16 -0.18 -24.83 -33.92
CA GLY A 16 -0.99 -26.04 -34.09
C GLY A 16 -0.37 -27.01 -35.08
N VAL A 17 -0.34 -28.30 -34.73
CA VAL A 17 0.20 -29.35 -35.59
C VAL A 17 -0.93 -30.02 -36.35
N CYS A 18 -0.80 -30.14 -37.67
CA CYS A 18 -1.78 -30.87 -38.46
C CYS A 18 -1.63 -32.39 -38.26
N ARG A 19 -2.69 -33.06 -37.78
CA ARG A 19 -2.69 -34.51 -37.58
C ARG A 19 -3.32 -35.31 -38.71
N LEU A 20 -4.13 -34.67 -39.56
CA LEU A 20 -4.85 -35.37 -40.62
C LEU A 20 -4.84 -34.53 -41.90
N PHE A 21 -4.29 -35.10 -42.97
CA PHE A 21 -4.19 -34.46 -44.28
C PHE A 21 -5.14 -35.12 -45.27
N ARG A 22 -5.82 -34.32 -46.09
CA ARG A 22 -6.49 -34.84 -47.29
C ARG A 22 -5.58 -34.61 -48.48
N ILE A 23 -5.06 -35.70 -49.04
CA ILE A 23 -4.40 -35.68 -50.34
C ILE A 23 -5.51 -35.52 -51.38
N ARG A 24 -5.50 -34.42 -52.12
CA ARG A 24 -6.36 -34.26 -53.29
C ARG A 24 -5.47 -34.53 -54.49
N ASN A 25 -5.75 -35.62 -55.20
CA ASN A 25 -5.09 -35.96 -56.46
C ASN A 25 -5.26 -34.77 -57.41
N ASP A 26 -4.18 -33.99 -57.56
CA ASP A 26 -3.49 -33.84 -58.85
C ASP A 26 -2.72 -32.53 -59.01
N THR A 27 -2.69 -31.58 -58.06
CA THR A 27 -1.75 -30.41 -58.15
C THR A 27 -1.80 -29.37 -57.01
N LEU A 28 -2.56 -29.58 -55.91
CA LEU A 28 -2.89 -28.49 -54.97
C LEU A 28 -2.67 -28.86 -53.48
N PRO A 29 -2.47 -27.82 -52.62
CA PRO A 29 -1.81 -27.94 -51.32
C PRO A 29 -2.60 -28.82 -50.34
N LEU A 30 -1.86 -29.61 -49.56
CA LEU A 30 -2.41 -30.50 -48.54
C LEU A 30 -3.32 -29.71 -47.60
N LYS A 31 -4.62 -30.05 -47.59
CA LYS A 31 -5.57 -29.41 -46.68
C LYS A 31 -5.56 -30.15 -45.36
N CYS A 32 -5.22 -29.44 -44.28
CA CYS A 32 -5.36 -29.97 -42.93
C CYS A 32 -6.85 -30.12 -42.57
N LEU A 33 -7.25 -31.34 -42.22
CA LEU A 33 -8.61 -31.66 -41.76
C LEU A 33 -8.76 -31.47 -40.25
N LYS A 34 -7.69 -31.73 -39.48
CA LYS A 34 -7.71 -31.67 -38.02
C LYS A 34 -6.38 -31.14 -37.48
N CYS A 35 -6.46 -30.06 -36.71
CA CYS A 35 -5.35 -29.48 -35.98
C CYS A 35 -5.31 -30.01 -34.54
N ALA A 36 -4.11 -30.29 -34.03
CA ALA A 36 -3.86 -30.44 -32.61
C ALA A 36 -3.35 -29.11 -32.08
N CYS A 37 -4.11 -28.50 -31.18
CA CYS A 37 -3.81 -27.19 -30.62
C CYS A 37 -3.03 -27.32 -29.30
N PRO A 38 -2.09 -26.41 -29.02
CA PRO A 38 -1.50 -26.27 -27.69
C PRO A 38 -2.56 -25.88 -26.66
N GLU A 39 -2.28 -26.12 -25.37
CA GLU A 39 -3.27 -26.01 -24.28
C GLU A 39 -3.93 -24.62 -24.17
N GLU A 40 -3.22 -23.55 -24.58
CA GLU A 40 -3.75 -22.18 -24.53
C GLU A 40 -4.69 -21.83 -25.70
N TRP A 41 -4.86 -22.73 -26.67
CA TRP A 41 -5.57 -22.45 -27.91
C TRP A 41 -6.60 -23.54 -28.24
N ALA A 42 -7.74 -23.12 -28.76
CA ALA A 42 -8.84 -23.96 -29.18
C ALA A 42 -9.43 -23.48 -30.50
N GLY A 43 -10.48 -24.16 -30.95
CA GLY A 43 -11.08 -23.96 -32.27
C GLY A 43 -10.63 -25.03 -33.25
N ARG A 44 -11.21 -25.03 -34.46
CA ARG A 44 -10.93 -26.08 -35.46
C ARG A 44 -9.49 -25.98 -35.98
N ARG A 45 -8.88 -24.81 -35.86
CA ARG A 45 -7.57 -24.43 -36.39
C ARG A 45 -6.71 -23.69 -35.37
N CYS A 46 -7.02 -23.82 -34.08
CA CYS A 46 -6.30 -23.15 -32.99
C CYS A 46 -6.39 -21.62 -33.07
N GLU A 47 -7.49 -21.10 -33.64
CA GLU A 47 -7.73 -19.68 -33.87
C GLU A 47 -8.24 -18.93 -32.63
N LYS A 48 -8.76 -19.66 -31.63
CA LYS A 48 -9.37 -19.07 -30.45
C LYS A 48 -8.48 -19.30 -29.24
N ARG A 49 -7.98 -18.22 -28.63
CA ARG A 49 -7.26 -18.34 -27.35
C ARG A 49 -8.24 -18.79 -26.27
N VAL A 50 -7.92 -19.88 -25.59
CA VAL A 50 -8.63 -20.27 -24.36
C VAL A 50 -7.94 -19.49 -23.26
N SER A 51 -8.60 -18.45 -22.75
CA SER A 51 -8.17 -17.87 -21.49
C SER A 51 -8.21 -19.02 -20.48
N PHE A 52 -7.07 -19.43 -19.96
CA PHE A 52 -6.98 -20.42 -18.89
C PHE A 52 -8.06 -20.09 -17.84
N PRO A 53 -8.84 -21.07 -17.34
CA PRO A 53 -9.54 -20.85 -16.10
C PRO A 53 -8.49 -20.41 -15.08
N LYS A 54 -8.83 -19.34 -14.37
CA LYS A 54 -8.03 -18.64 -13.36
C LYS A 54 -7.77 -19.54 -12.16
N ASP A 55 -7.06 -20.63 -12.36
CA ASP A 55 -6.53 -21.44 -11.29
C ASP A 55 -5.05 -21.09 -11.18
N TYR A 56 -4.79 -19.81 -10.95
CA TYR A 56 -3.70 -19.43 -10.06
C TYR A 56 -4.11 -19.96 -8.68
N VAL A 57 -4.04 -21.29 -8.55
CA VAL A 57 -3.89 -21.93 -7.25
C VAL A 57 -2.59 -21.34 -6.77
N ILE A 58 -2.70 -20.27 -5.97
CA ILE A 58 -1.64 -19.94 -5.04
C ILE A 58 -1.49 -21.23 -4.27
N GLN A 59 -0.50 -22.02 -4.66
CA GLN A 59 -0.03 -23.15 -3.90
C GLN A 59 0.68 -22.51 -2.70
N THR A 60 -0.12 -21.84 -1.87
CA THR A 60 0.26 -21.37 -0.56
C THR A 60 0.45 -22.67 0.18
N SER A 61 1.67 -23.19 0.16
CA SER A 61 2.00 -24.31 1.03
C SER A 61 1.49 -23.94 2.43
N ASP A 62 0.77 -24.83 3.08
CA ASP A 62 0.16 -24.55 4.40
C ASP A 62 1.21 -24.01 5.39
N SER A 63 2.48 -24.36 5.17
CA SER A 63 3.67 -23.84 5.86
C SER A 63 3.84 -22.31 5.76
N ASN A 64 3.51 -21.70 4.62
CA ASN A 64 3.62 -20.24 4.44
C ASN A 64 2.54 -19.48 5.22
N VAL A 65 1.34 -20.05 5.36
CA VAL A 65 0.24 -19.43 6.10
C VAL A 65 0.59 -19.35 7.59
N ALA A 66 1.11 -20.44 8.15
CA ALA A 66 1.56 -20.46 9.54
C ALA A 66 2.68 -19.43 9.80
N LEU A 67 3.63 -19.30 8.88
CA LEU A 67 4.73 -18.34 9.00
C LEU A 67 4.22 -16.89 8.97
N ILE A 68 3.29 -16.57 8.08
CA ILE A 68 2.66 -15.23 8.01
C ILE A 68 1.97 -14.88 9.33
N ILE A 69 1.22 -15.83 9.90
CA ILE A 69 0.52 -15.62 11.17
C ILE A 69 1.52 -15.36 12.31
N ILE A 70 2.59 -16.15 12.40
CA ILE A 70 3.63 -15.96 13.44
C ILE A 70 4.30 -14.59 13.31
N VAL A 71 4.70 -14.21 12.09
CA VAL A 71 5.33 -12.90 11.84
C VAL A 71 4.39 -11.76 12.21
N PHE A 72 3.09 -11.89 11.91
CA PHE A 72 2.09 -10.90 12.29
C PHE A 72 1.97 -10.73 13.81
N PHE A 73 1.91 -11.84 14.57
CA PHE A 73 1.85 -11.76 16.03
C PHE A 73 3.12 -11.19 16.65
N LEU A 74 4.29 -11.57 16.14
CA LEU A 74 5.57 -11.04 16.62
C LEU A 74 5.69 -9.53 16.37
N THR A 75 5.30 -9.07 15.17
CA THR A 75 5.33 -7.64 14.85
C THR A 75 4.34 -6.84 15.71
N ALA A 76 3.12 -7.36 15.91
CA ALA A 76 2.14 -6.76 16.81
C ALA A 76 2.63 -6.68 18.26
N ALA A 77 3.29 -7.72 18.77
CA ALA A 77 3.86 -7.74 20.12
C ALA A 77 4.95 -6.69 20.30
N VAL A 78 5.87 -6.55 19.33
CA VAL A 78 6.93 -5.53 19.38
C VAL A 78 6.33 -4.12 19.38
N ILE A 79 5.35 -3.86 18.51
CA ILE A 79 4.66 -2.56 18.46
C ILE A 79 3.97 -2.28 19.81
N GLY A 80 3.27 -3.27 20.37
CA GLY A 80 2.64 -3.16 21.68
C GLY A 80 3.64 -2.82 22.80
N LEU A 81 4.80 -3.46 22.81
CA LEU A 81 5.87 -3.17 23.78
C LEU A 81 6.42 -1.74 23.65
N VAL A 82 6.60 -1.26 22.42
CA VAL A 82 7.07 0.12 22.19
C VAL A 82 6.03 1.13 22.68
N ILE A 83 4.74 0.93 22.35
CA ILE A 83 3.65 1.79 22.83
C ILE A 83 3.59 1.77 24.37
N TYR A 84 3.69 0.59 24.97
CA TYR A 84 3.70 0.44 26.43
C TYR A 84 4.87 1.18 27.08
N ALA A 85 6.07 1.07 26.52
CA ALA A 85 7.25 1.77 27.02
C ALA A 85 7.08 3.30 26.93
N ILE A 86 6.57 3.81 25.81
CA ILE A 86 6.26 5.24 25.64
C ILE A 86 5.22 5.70 26.66
N TYR A 87 4.16 4.91 26.85
CA TYR A 87 3.11 5.21 27.81
C TYR A 87 3.67 5.27 29.23
N MET A 88 4.39 4.25 29.66
CA MET A 88 5.03 4.20 30.99
C MET A 88 5.99 5.36 31.20
N HIS A 89 6.84 5.66 30.23
CA HIS A 89 7.76 6.78 30.30
C HIS A 89 7.01 8.14 30.41
N SER A 90 5.91 8.32 29.68
CA SER A 90 5.09 9.53 29.77
C SER A 90 4.43 9.68 31.15
N THR A 91 3.97 8.57 31.74
CA THR A 91 3.36 8.55 33.07
C THR A 91 4.39 8.85 34.13
N VAL A 92 5.54 8.19 34.09
CA VAL A 92 6.65 8.43 35.02
C VAL A 92 7.12 9.88 34.98
N ARG A 93 7.28 10.48 33.78
CA ARG A 93 7.63 11.91 33.66
C ARG A 93 6.60 12.82 34.34
N LYS A 94 5.31 12.56 34.15
CA LYS A 94 4.24 13.37 34.80
C LYS A 94 4.29 13.26 36.32
N PHE A 95 4.60 12.08 36.87
CA PHE A 95 4.80 11.93 38.31
C PHE A 95 6.02 12.69 38.83
N PHE A 96 7.17 12.62 38.14
CA PHE A 96 8.38 13.31 38.58
C PHE A 96 8.30 14.84 38.46
N VAL A 97 7.63 15.38 37.43
CA VAL A 97 7.46 16.83 37.29
C VAL A 97 6.56 17.42 38.40
N ASN A 98 5.72 16.60 39.04
CA ASN A 98 4.82 17.02 40.13
C ASN A 98 5.38 16.81 41.54
N MET A 99 6.60 16.29 41.69
CA MET A 99 7.28 16.18 42.99
C MET A 99 8.29 17.31 43.18
N ASP A 100 8.21 18.01 44.31
CA ASP A 100 9.22 19.00 44.70
C ASP A 100 10.55 18.27 45.00
N PRO A 101 11.64 18.55 44.26
CA PRO A 101 12.91 17.85 44.42
C PRO A 101 13.57 18.07 45.79
N ARG A 102 13.11 19.06 46.59
CA ARG A 102 13.65 19.29 47.94
C ARG A 102 12.94 18.50 49.03
N THR A 103 11.65 18.24 48.88
CA THR A 103 10.82 17.69 49.96
C THR A 103 10.22 16.32 49.61
N GLY A 104 10.20 15.94 48.33
CA GLY A 104 9.55 14.71 47.86
C GLY A 104 8.02 14.71 48.05
N ALA A 105 7.45 15.85 48.49
CA ALA A 105 6.03 15.99 48.71
C ALA A 105 5.32 16.39 47.40
N PRO A 106 4.06 15.95 47.19
CA PRO A 106 3.25 16.42 46.07
C PRO A 106 3.02 17.94 46.19
N ILE A 107 3.28 18.69 45.12
CA ILE A 107 3.04 20.13 45.09
C ILE A 107 1.53 20.38 45.13
N ASP A 108 1.03 20.88 46.26
CA ASP A 108 -0.38 21.24 46.43
C ASP A 108 -0.68 22.53 45.63
N THR A 109 -1.10 22.35 44.38
CA THR A 109 -1.37 23.41 43.39
C THR A 109 -2.50 24.37 43.82
N ARG A 110 -3.19 24.09 44.93
CA ARG A 110 -4.17 25.00 45.53
C ARG A 110 -3.57 26.26 46.15
N GLN A 111 -2.29 26.28 46.54
CA GLN A 111 -1.71 27.46 47.19
C GLN A 111 -1.11 28.51 46.25
N THR A 112 -0.85 28.17 44.98
CA THR A 112 -0.22 29.13 44.03
C THR A 112 -1.20 30.15 43.45
N VAL A 113 -2.51 29.90 43.46
CA VAL A 113 -3.51 30.87 42.95
C VAL A 113 -3.79 31.99 43.96
N ALA A 114 -3.53 31.78 45.25
CA ALA A 114 -3.81 32.80 46.28
C ALA A 114 -2.68 33.81 46.51
N ARG A 115 -1.55 33.70 45.79
CA ARG A 115 -0.36 34.57 45.99
C ARG A 115 -0.04 35.47 44.80
N GLU A 116 -0.96 35.63 43.85
CA GLU A 116 -0.81 36.60 42.74
C GLU A 116 -1.67 37.86 42.89
N ASP A 117 -2.60 37.90 43.84
CA ASP A 117 -3.49 39.07 44.04
C ASP A 117 -2.93 40.13 45.00
N SER A 118 -1.72 39.97 45.56
CA SER A 118 -1.20 40.90 46.59
C SER A 118 0.07 41.66 46.22
N GLY A 119 0.55 41.57 44.98
CA GLY A 119 1.88 42.08 44.61
C GLY A 119 1.98 43.07 43.44
N ALA A 120 0.91 43.36 42.72
CA ALA A 120 0.98 44.14 41.47
C ALA A 120 0.56 45.62 41.61
N TYR A 121 0.90 46.26 42.74
CA TYR A 121 0.81 47.72 42.89
C TYR A 121 2.20 48.33 43.17
N ALA A 122 3.05 48.38 42.16
CA ALA A 122 4.20 49.29 42.09
C ALA A 122 4.47 49.55 40.59
N MET A 123 3.74 50.48 39.99
CA MET A 123 4.17 51.86 39.68
C MET A 123 5.23 52.00 38.57
N CYS A 124 4.83 52.80 37.57
CA CYS A 124 5.62 53.58 36.59
C CYS A 124 6.17 52.82 35.35
N GLY A 125 5.89 53.21 34.10
CA GLY A 125 5.29 54.45 33.61
C GLY A 125 4.95 54.40 32.11
N PRO A 126 4.49 55.53 31.54
CA PRO A 126 4.00 55.60 30.17
C PRO A 126 5.17 55.79 29.19
N TYR A 127 5.29 54.92 28.20
CA TYR A 127 6.06 55.22 27.00
C TYR A 127 5.13 55.18 25.79
N LEU A 128 4.62 56.37 25.49
CA LEU A 128 4.28 56.90 24.17
C LEU A 128 4.33 55.90 23.01
N GLU A 129 3.15 55.40 22.65
CA GLU A 129 2.82 54.94 21.29
C GLU A 129 2.26 56.16 20.54
N ALA A 130 2.98 56.70 19.56
CA ALA A 130 2.43 57.37 18.38
C ALA A 130 3.57 57.94 17.50
N ASP A 131 4.04 57.13 16.55
CA ASP A 131 4.54 57.58 15.25
C ASP A 131 4.32 56.38 14.30
N ALA A 132 3.23 56.29 13.52
CA ALA A 132 2.90 57.09 12.34
C ALA A 132 3.97 57.02 11.23
N ALA A 133 4.11 55.86 10.57
CA ALA A 133 4.69 55.76 9.23
C ALA A 133 4.27 54.42 8.58
N SER A 134 3.33 54.40 7.64
CA SER A 134 3.54 54.71 6.20
C SER A 134 3.86 53.47 5.36
N ARG A 135 2.90 53.11 4.47
CA ARG A 135 3.06 52.50 3.12
C ARG A 135 3.58 51.04 3.11
N GLN A 136 3.11 50.13 2.26
CA GLN A 136 2.28 50.15 1.06
C GLN A 136 1.87 48.69 0.76
N PRO A 137 0.74 48.44 0.08
CA PRO A 137 0.50 47.16 -0.57
C PRO A 137 1.27 47.11 -1.91
N SER A 138 1.83 45.95 -2.25
CA SER A 138 2.26 45.67 -3.63
C SER A 138 1.89 44.24 -3.98
N SER A 139 0.93 44.18 -4.87
CA SER A 139 0.49 43.07 -5.71
C SER A 139 1.62 42.42 -6.49
N LEU A 140 1.58 41.09 -6.61
CA LEU A 140 1.64 40.35 -7.88
C LEU A 140 1.20 38.91 -7.66
#